data_AF-W2P4L6-F1
#
_entry.id   AF-W2P4L6-F1
#
_cell.length_a   1.000
_cell.length_b   1.000
_cell.length_c   1.000
_cell.angle_alpha   90.00
_cell.angle_beta   90.00
_cell.angle_gamma   90.00
#
_symmetry.space_group_name_H-M   'P 1'
#
loop_
_entity.id
_entity.type
_entity.pdbx_description
1 polymer ?
#
loop_
_entity_poly.entity_id
_entity_poly.type
_entity_poly.pdbx_seq_one_letter_code
_entity_poly.pdbx_strand_id
1 'polypeptide(L)'
;MKLRILTFNIFFDEVARSMRMKAIGRLVEHFRPAVIGFQEVTRDALAMLKAQQWAKFYDCSVDTAPPFQEAYFVALFSALPVKSLETHPFSNTGMGRELVIMQVEPIPGKTLFVGTSHLESLPQFAGPRVSQLKESLTLLRDRVNNAESDDMVAIGDKRRADGNPKNVCLGAIFMGDTNLMKTDMKLLDRRLAAFADVDVELAKTGRSKCRTCEEVIDKGAVRVGKMAKSTVTGGKVLEIRLWFHDTCFLNASSTTDDEKTLVKRMERELRGESKRGDEETVDLATMGLPGGWKDLWLSVPGNTEENGYTFDGTRNTLVTSRSFRSRLDRMYFYSASNDEAGKCEFDQIVIVGQQKIADGLWPSDHFGLLSTFTIHKEEKSDGTRNSGKKKARQQQSGSDAGSQQAPIAID
;
A
#
# COMPACT_ATOMS: atom_id res chain seq x y z
N MET A 1 15.16 8.33 14.31
CA MET A 1 14.73 9.29 13.27
C MET A 1 13.37 8.86 12.77
N LYS A 2 12.43 9.78 12.48
CA LYS A 2 11.19 9.44 11.79
C LYS A 2 11.36 9.61 10.28
N LEU A 3 11.08 8.56 9.52
CA LEU A 3 11.13 8.55 8.07
C LEU A 3 9.69 8.50 7.54
N ARG A 4 9.26 9.56 6.85
CA ARG A 4 7.93 9.63 6.23
C ARG A 4 8.05 9.39 4.73
N ILE A 5 7.20 8.54 4.17
CA ILE A 5 7.20 8.21 2.75
C ILE A 5 5.79 8.36 2.22
N LEU A 6 5.64 9.09 1.12
CA LEU A 6 4.37 9.45 0.50
C LEU A 6 4.26 8.81 -0.89
N THR A 7 3.13 8.19 -1.20
CA THR A 7 2.74 7.88 -2.58
C THR A 7 1.44 8.58 -2.93
N PHE A 8 1.33 9.10 -4.15
CA PHE A 8 0.12 9.79 -4.59
C PHE A 8 -0.01 9.77 -6.12
N ASN A 9 -1.03 9.10 -6.66
CA ASN A 9 -1.47 9.36 -8.03
C ASN A 9 -2.05 10.77 -8.11
N ILE A 10 -1.49 11.64 -8.98
CA ILE A 10 -1.81 13.07 -9.01
C ILE A 10 -2.82 13.46 -10.07
N PHE A 11 -3.45 12.49 -10.74
CA PHE A 11 -4.47 12.64 -11.79
C PHE A 11 -3.98 13.47 -12.98
N PHE A 12 -3.75 12.84 -14.14
CA PHE A 12 -3.17 13.53 -15.31
C PHE A 12 -4.07 14.61 -15.94
N ASP A 13 -5.36 14.62 -15.59
CA ASP A 13 -6.39 15.48 -16.21
C ASP A 13 -6.05 16.98 -16.13
N GLU A 14 -6.47 17.74 -17.13
CA GLU A 14 -6.12 19.15 -17.28
C GLU A 14 -6.99 20.07 -16.41
N VAL A 15 -8.19 19.60 -16.04
CA VAL A 15 -9.16 20.38 -15.30
C VAL A 15 -8.59 20.80 -13.96
N ALA A 16 -8.54 22.12 -13.76
CA ALA A 16 -8.04 22.75 -12.55
C ALA A 16 -6.62 22.31 -12.13
N ARG A 17 -5.80 21.78 -13.06
CA ARG A 17 -4.47 21.19 -12.77
C ARG A 17 -3.60 22.10 -11.90
N SER A 18 -3.54 23.40 -12.21
CA SER A 18 -2.77 24.36 -11.41
C SER A 18 -3.21 24.44 -9.94
N MET A 19 -4.52 24.49 -9.69
CA MET A 19 -5.06 24.50 -8.31
C MET A 19 -4.79 23.17 -7.61
N ARG A 20 -4.93 22.05 -8.32
CA ARG A 20 -4.66 20.71 -7.82
C ARG A 20 -3.18 20.52 -7.44
N MET A 21 -2.25 20.87 -8.33
CA MET A 21 -0.81 20.77 -8.05
C MET A 21 -0.38 21.67 -6.88
N LYS A 22 -0.99 22.86 -6.74
CA LYS A 22 -0.76 23.74 -5.59
C LYS A 22 -1.27 23.12 -4.28
N ALA A 23 -2.42 22.47 -4.29
CA ALA A 23 -2.94 21.76 -3.12
C ALA A 23 -2.08 20.56 -2.74
N ILE A 24 -1.59 19.80 -3.73
CA ILE A 24 -0.65 18.70 -3.51
C ILE A 24 0.66 19.22 -2.90
N GLY A 25 1.20 20.33 -3.41
CA GLY A 25 2.40 20.94 -2.83
C GLY A 25 2.22 21.40 -1.38
N ARG A 26 1.05 21.94 -1.01
CA ARG A 26 0.72 22.25 0.39
C ARG A 26 0.70 20.99 1.28
N LEU A 27 0.20 19.85 0.77
CA LEU A 27 0.27 18.58 1.49
C LEU A 27 1.73 18.15 1.71
N VAL A 28 2.58 18.31 0.69
CA VAL A 28 4.02 18.02 0.80
C VAL A 28 4.69 18.94 1.83
N GLU A 29 4.40 20.24 1.82
CA GLU A 29 4.95 21.20 2.78
C GLU A 29 4.51 20.92 4.23
N HIS A 30 3.27 20.46 4.41
CA HIS A 30 2.72 20.08 5.70
C HIS A 30 3.35 18.78 6.23
N PHE A 31 3.34 17.73 5.40
CA PHE A 31 3.79 16.40 5.81
C PHE A 31 5.29 16.18 5.67
N ARG A 32 6.04 17.05 4.99
CA ARG A 32 7.50 16.95 4.74
C ARG A 32 7.98 15.49 4.63
N PRO A 33 7.43 14.71 3.69
CA PRO A 33 7.87 13.34 3.47
C PRO A 33 9.34 13.34 3.04
N ALA A 34 10.12 12.36 3.49
CA ALA A 34 11.51 12.21 3.08
C ALA A 34 11.63 11.70 1.65
N VAL A 35 10.71 10.84 1.21
CA VAL A 35 10.61 10.35 -0.17
C VAL A 35 9.15 10.43 -0.63
N ILE A 36 8.94 10.83 -1.89
CA ILE A 36 7.63 10.96 -2.52
C ILE A 36 7.63 10.19 -3.83
N GLY A 37 6.62 9.35 -4.06
CA GLY A 37 6.32 8.74 -5.35
C GLY A 37 5.05 9.32 -5.92
N PHE A 38 5.15 10.00 -7.06
CA PHE A 38 4.00 10.46 -7.81
C PHE A 38 3.74 9.56 -9.02
N GLN A 39 2.47 9.34 -9.31
CA GLN A 39 1.98 8.62 -10.50
C GLN A 39 1.08 9.53 -11.33
N GLU A 40 0.93 9.24 -12.62
CA GLU A 40 0.19 10.11 -13.57
C GLU A 40 0.76 11.52 -13.70
N VAL A 41 2.08 11.64 -13.59
CA VAL A 41 2.77 12.91 -13.74
C VAL A 41 2.86 13.25 -15.22
N THR A 42 2.31 14.39 -15.63
CA THR A 42 2.56 14.98 -16.96
C THR A 42 3.71 15.98 -16.89
N ARG A 43 4.30 16.36 -18.04
CA ARG A 43 5.35 17.39 -18.09
C ARG A 43 4.89 18.72 -17.46
N ASP A 44 3.66 19.13 -17.73
CA ASP A 44 3.07 20.34 -17.17
C ASP A 44 2.86 20.24 -15.65
N ALA A 45 2.33 19.10 -15.18
CA ALA A 45 2.15 18.86 -13.75
C ALA A 45 3.50 18.89 -13.02
N LEU A 46 4.53 18.25 -13.59
CA LEU A 46 5.89 18.27 -13.06
C LEU A 46 6.44 19.70 -12.98
N ALA A 47 6.29 20.50 -14.03
CA ALA A 47 6.73 21.89 -14.04
C ALA A 47 6.03 22.72 -12.95
N MET A 48 4.71 22.55 -12.77
CA MET A 48 3.94 23.20 -11.71
C MET A 48 4.36 22.76 -10.30
N LEU A 49 4.69 21.48 -10.11
CA LEU A 49 5.21 20.96 -8.84
C LEU A 49 6.60 21.54 -8.54
N LYS A 50 7.51 21.50 -9.52
CA LYS A 50 8.89 22.01 -9.40
C LYS A 50 8.98 23.52 -9.22
N ALA A 51 7.97 24.28 -9.65
CA ALA A 51 7.90 25.73 -9.41
C ALA A 51 7.60 26.11 -7.94
N GLN A 52 7.13 25.16 -7.13
CA GLN A 52 6.78 25.40 -5.72
C GLN A 52 8.02 25.35 -4.82
N GLN A 53 7.98 26.01 -3.65
CA GLN A 53 9.16 26.18 -2.80
C GLN A 53 9.69 24.85 -2.25
N TRP A 54 8.79 23.93 -1.88
CA TRP A 54 9.19 22.63 -1.33
C TRP A 54 10.08 21.84 -2.28
N ALA A 55 9.88 21.94 -3.59
CA ALA A 55 10.60 21.12 -4.57
C ALA A 55 12.11 21.40 -4.60
N LYS A 56 12.55 22.58 -4.14
CA LYS A 56 13.97 22.94 -4.04
C LYS A 56 14.76 22.11 -3.03
N PHE A 57 14.06 21.43 -2.12
CA PHE A 57 14.66 20.58 -1.09
C PHE A 57 14.64 19.09 -1.47
N TYR A 58 14.26 18.76 -2.71
CA TYR A 58 14.14 17.39 -3.17
C TYR A 58 14.88 17.19 -4.49
N ASP A 59 15.67 16.13 -4.57
CA ASP A 59 16.16 15.60 -5.84
C ASP A 59 15.01 14.88 -6.56
N CYS A 60 14.85 15.10 -7.86
CA CYS A 60 13.80 14.48 -8.67
C CYS A 60 14.38 13.44 -9.63
N SER A 61 13.79 12.24 -9.71
CA SER A 61 14.25 11.17 -10.61
C SER A 61 14.34 11.63 -12.06
N VAL A 62 13.37 12.43 -12.50
CA VAL A 62 13.22 12.86 -13.89
C VAL A 62 14.35 13.79 -14.35
N ASP A 63 15.05 14.43 -13.42
CA ASP A 63 16.19 15.30 -13.75
C ASP A 63 17.43 14.51 -14.18
N THR A 64 17.51 13.24 -13.78
CA THR A 64 18.65 12.35 -14.04
C THR A 64 18.28 11.25 -15.02
N ALA A 65 17.07 10.69 -14.91
CA ALA A 65 16.57 9.62 -15.75
C ALA A 65 15.25 10.05 -16.39
N PRO A 66 15.25 10.36 -17.70
CA PRO A 66 14.02 10.67 -18.43
C PRO A 66 13.01 9.52 -18.35
N PRO A 67 11.70 9.82 -18.30
CA PRO A 67 10.67 8.79 -18.21
C PRO A 67 10.60 7.96 -19.49
N PHE A 68 10.17 6.71 -19.37
CA PHE A 68 10.06 5.79 -20.50
C PHE A 68 9.03 6.24 -21.55
N GLN A 69 7.94 6.88 -21.13
CA GLN A 69 6.95 7.47 -22.02
C GLN A 69 6.69 8.96 -21.70
N GLU A 70 6.19 9.71 -22.67
CA GLU A 70 6.05 11.17 -22.53
C GLU A 70 4.67 11.65 -22.07
N ALA A 71 3.60 10.87 -22.31
CA ALA A 71 2.23 11.31 -22.04
C ALA A 71 1.97 11.52 -20.55
N TYR A 72 2.32 10.51 -19.74
CA TYR A 72 2.36 10.58 -18.29
C TYR A 72 3.34 9.53 -17.77
N PHE A 73 3.92 9.76 -16.60
CA PHE A 73 4.95 8.89 -16.03
C PHE A 73 4.89 8.87 -14.51
N VAL A 74 5.81 8.15 -13.88
CA VAL A 74 6.02 8.18 -12.43
C VAL A 74 7.27 8.97 -12.09
N ALA A 75 7.29 9.62 -10.93
CA ALA A 75 8.45 10.38 -10.47
C ALA A 75 8.72 10.11 -9.00
N LEU A 76 10.01 9.94 -8.64
CA LEU A 76 10.46 9.96 -7.26
C LEU A 76 11.05 11.33 -6.92
N PHE A 77 10.72 11.82 -5.72
CA PHE A 77 11.38 12.97 -5.10
C PHE A 77 12.00 12.52 -3.78
N SER A 78 13.26 12.89 -3.52
CA SER A 78 13.96 12.55 -2.28
C SER A 78 14.55 13.79 -1.64
N ALA A 79 14.22 14.03 -0.36
CA ALA A 79 14.91 14.99 0.50
C ALA A 79 16.15 14.37 1.20
N LEU A 80 16.44 13.10 0.90
CA LEU A 80 17.58 12.35 1.40
C LEU A 80 18.64 12.19 0.29
N PRO A 81 19.92 12.01 0.65
CA PRO A 81 20.97 11.70 -0.32
C PRO A 81 20.60 10.47 -1.17
N VAL A 82 20.60 10.63 -2.48
CA VAL A 82 20.37 9.56 -3.45
C VAL A 82 21.71 8.94 -3.84
N LYS A 83 21.86 7.63 -3.63
CA LYS A 83 23.07 6.86 -3.96
C LYS A 83 23.01 6.27 -5.37
N SER A 84 21.83 5.84 -5.79
CA SER A 84 21.58 5.33 -7.13
C SER A 84 20.13 5.57 -7.55
N LEU A 85 19.91 5.61 -8.85
CA LEU A 85 18.60 5.78 -9.50
C LEU A 85 18.53 4.85 -10.70
N GLU A 86 17.40 4.16 -10.84
CA GLU A 86 17.18 3.20 -11.92
C GLU A 86 15.75 3.23 -12.42
N THR A 87 15.58 2.96 -13.72
CA THR A 87 14.30 2.92 -14.40
C THR A 87 14.15 1.57 -15.12
N HIS A 88 13.05 0.88 -14.88
CA HIS A 88 12.79 -0.46 -15.40
C HIS A 88 11.43 -0.48 -16.11
N PRO A 89 11.38 -0.24 -17.44
CA PRO A 89 10.16 -0.36 -18.22
C PRO A 89 9.66 -1.81 -18.24
N PHE A 90 8.36 -2.02 -18.02
CA PHE A 90 7.81 -3.37 -18.06
C PHE A 90 7.63 -3.85 -19.49
N SER A 91 8.22 -5.00 -19.82
CA SER A 91 8.15 -5.59 -21.17
C SER A 91 6.72 -5.95 -21.61
N ASN A 92 5.81 -6.18 -20.65
CA ASN A 92 4.43 -6.59 -20.90
C ASN A 92 3.42 -5.43 -20.83
N THR A 93 3.86 -4.17 -20.83
CA THR A 93 2.97 -3.01 -20.73
C THR A 93 2.38 -2.60 -22.08
N GLY A 94 1.07 -2.30 -22.11
CA GLY A 94 0.42 -1.63 -23.24
C GLY A 94 0.27 -0.12 -23.03
N MET A 95 0.62 0.38 -21.85
CA MET A 95 0.36 1.75 -21.38
C MET A 95 1.64 2.48 -20.93
N GLY A 96 2.81 1.96 -21.34
CA GLY A 96 4.13 2.54 -21.04
C GLY A 96 4.49 2.55 -19.55
N ARG A 97 4.13 1.50 -18.82
CA ARG A 97 4.39 1.39 -17.38
C ARG A 97 5.86 1.05 -17.10
N GLU A 98 6.39 1.64 -16.03
CA GLU A 98 7.76 1.42 -15.58
C GLU A 98 7.84 1.41 -14.04
N LEU A 99 8.90 0.79 -13.52
CA LEU A 99 9.31 0.88 -12.13
C LEU A 99 10.52 1.81 -12.02
N VAL A 100 10.43 2.83 -11.17
CA VAL A 100 11.55 3.72 -10.87
C VAL A 100 12.02 3.44 -9.45
N ILE A 101 13.32 3.18 -9.26
CA ILE A 101 13.93 2.82 -7.98
C ILE A 101 14.99 3.85 -7.61
N MET A 102 14.92 4.39 -6.40
CA MET A 102 16.01 5.13 -5.77
C MET A 102 16.60 4.33 -4.60
N GLN A 103 17.92 4.29 -4.50
CA GLN A 103 18.58 3.97 -3.24
C GLN A 103 18.87 5.27 -2.49
N VAL A 104 18.24 5.45 -1.33
CA VAL A 104 18.42 6.64 -0.49
C VAL A 104 19.23 6.30 0.76
N GLU A 105 19.83 7.30 1.39
CA GLU A 105 20.54 7.17 2.66
C GLU A 105 19.82 7.96 3.78
N PRO A 106 18.87 7.35 4.51
CA PRO A 106 18.14 8.04 5.58
C PRO A 106 19.04 8.52 6.73
N ILE A 107 20.06 7.75 7.08
CA ILE A 107 21.11 8.12 8.04
C ILE A 107 22.46 7.67 7.49
N PRO A 108 23.57 8.37 7.80
CA PRO A 108 24.89 8.04 7.27
C PRO A 108 25.24 6.56 7.47
N GLY A 109 25.63 5.89 6.38
CA GLY A 109 25.96 4.46 6.37
C GLY A 109 24.77 3.51 6.41
N LYS A 110 23.52 4.00 6.39
CA LYS A 110 22.33 3.15 6.23
C LYS A 110 21.52 3.54 5.01
N THR A 111 21.29 2.58 4.13
CA THR A 111 20.57 2.77 2.87
C THR A 111 19.20 2.11 2.88
N LEU A 112 18.30 2.59 2.04
CA LEU A 112 16.97 2.03 1.82
C LEU A 112 16.63 2.13 0.33
N PHE A 113 16.16 1.04 -0.27
CA PHE A 113 15.62 1.10 -1.62
C PHE A 113 14.15 1.54 -1.58
N VAL A 114 13.77 2.47 -2.44
CA VAL A 114 12.39 2.93 -2.59
C VAL A 114 12.03 2.89 -4.07
N GLY A 115 11.07 2.04 -4.43
CA GLY A 115 10.52 1.91 -5.76
C GLY A 115 9.12 2.52 -5.87
N THR A 116 8.84 3.23 -6.97
CA THR A 116 7.50 3.65 -7.35
C THR A 116 7.10 3.12 -8.71
N SER A 117 5.83 2.77 -8.88
CA SER A 117 5.28 2.45 -10.20
C SER A 117 3.80 2.82 -10.31
N HIS A 118 3.29 2.83 -11.54
CA HIS A 118 1.87 2.87 -11.85
C HIS A 118 1.57 1.67 -12.75
N LEU A 119 1.10 0.58 -12.15
CA LEU A 119 0.92 -0.71 -12.85
C LEU A 119 -0.24 -0.66 -13.85
N GLU A 120 -0.32 -1.68 -14.72
CA GLU A 120 -1.31 -1.74 -15.81
C GLU A 120 -2.75 -1.52 -15.30
N SER A 121 -3.43 -0.52 -15.84
CA SER A 121 -4.79 -0.15 -15.44
C SER A 121 -5.84 -1.04 -16.08
N LEU A 122 -7.11 -0.85 -15.70
CA LEU A 122 -8.29 -1.52 -16.22
C LEU A 122 -8.43 -3.03 -15.88
N PRO A 123 -9.67 -3.54 -15.75
CA PRO A 123 -9.90 -4.92 -15.29
C PRO A 123 -9.30 -6.00 -16.21
N GLN A 124 -9.29 -5.81 -17.52
CA GLN A 124 -8.82 -6.82 -18.48
C GLN A 124 -7.31 -7.08 -18.42
N PHE A 125 -6.54 -6.21 -17.78
CA PHE A 125 -5.08 -6.33 -17.66
C PHE A 125 -4.62 -6.87 -16.30
N ALA A 126 -5.48 -7.63 -15.60
CA ALA A 126 -5.14 -8.25 -14.32
C ALA A 126 -3.88 -9.12 -14.37
N GLY A 127 -3.69 -9.90 -15.45
CA GLY A 127 -2.51 -10.73 -15.64
C GLY A 127 -1.21 -9.91 -15.69
N PRO A 128 -1.05 -8.99 -16.66
CA PRO A 128 0.09 -8.07 -16.72
C PRO A 128 0.33 -7.32 -15.41
N ARG A 129 -0.71 -6.71 -14.83
CA ARG A 129 -0.62 -5.95 -13.57
C ARG A 129 -0.03 -6.78 -12.43
N VAL A 130 -0.53 -8.00 -12.22
CA VAL A 130 -0.03 -8.90 -11.18
C VAL A 130 1.41 -9.35 -11.46
N SER A 131 1.74 -9.61 -12.73
CA SER A 131 3.12 -9.93 -13.13
C SER A 131 4.08 -8.77 -12.84
N GLN A 132 3.69 -7.54 -13.15
CA GLN A 132 4.50 -6.32 -12.93
C GLN A 132 4.73 -6.08 -11.44
N LEU A 133 3.72 -6.31 -10.59
CA LEU A 133 3.90 -6.23 -9.13
C LEU A 133 4.94 -7.28 -8.66
N LYS A 134 4.77 -8.55 -9.06
CA LYS A 134 5.70 -9.63 -8.67
C LYS A 134 7.13 -9.35 -9.13
N GLU A 135 7.28 -8.85 -10.35
CA GLU A 135 8.56 -8.40 -10.91
C GLU A 135 9.17 -7.28 -10.07
N SER A 136 8.39 -6.25 -9.73
CA SER A 136 8.86 -5.11 -8.93
C SER A 136 9.35 -5.52 -7.55
N LEU A 137 8.56 -6.33 -6.83
CA LEU A 137 8.91 -6.83 -5.50
C LEU A 137 10.13 -7.77 -5.54
N THR A 138 10.27 -8.55 -6.60
CA THR A 138 11.44 -9.44 -6.80
C THR A 138 12.70 -8.62 -7.05
N LEU A 139 12.65 -7.66 -7.99
CA LEU A 139 13.79 -6.80 -8.31
C LEU A 139 14.30 -6.03 -7.09
N LEU A 140 13.39 -5.39 -6.33
CA LEU A 140 13.74 -4.66 -5.11
C LEU A 140 14.37 -5.57 -4.05
N ARG A 141 13.80 -6.76 -3.82
CA ARG A 141 14.37 -7.75 -2.89
C ARG A 141 15.77 -8.15 -3.31
N ASP A 142 15.97 -8.44 -4.60
CA ASP A 142 17.26 -8.86 -5.11
C ASP A 142 18.30 -7.74 -4.96
N ARG A 143 17.90 -6.46 -5.06
CA ARG A 143 18.79 -5.32 -4.75
C ARG A 143 19.20 -5.26 -3.29
N VAL A 144 18.28 -5.53 -2.38
CA VAL A 144 18.59 -5.62 -0.94
C VAL A 144 19.60 -6.74 -0.69
N ASN A 145 19.36 -7.93 -1.23
CA ASN A 145 20.21 -9.10 -1.02
C ASN A 145 21.62 -8.92 -1.64
N ASN A 146 21.71 -8.28 -2.80
CA ASN A 146 22.99 -8.00 -3.45
C ASN A 146 23.80 -6.96 -2.67
N ALA A 147 23.14 -5.93 -2.13
CA ALA A 147 23.80 -4.94 -1.27
C ALA A 147 24.40 -5.57 0.00
N GLU A 148 23.74 -6.58 0.58
CA GLU A 148 24.31 -7.36 1.71
C GLU A 148 25.52 -8.23 1.28
N SER A 149 25.48 -8.78 0.08
CA SER A 149 26.54 -9.66 -0.44
C SER A 149 27.82 -8.89 -0.76
N ASP A 150 27.72 -7.72 -1.37
CA ASP A 150 28.86 -6.84 -1.66
C ASP A 150 29.61 -6.45 -0.38
N ASP A 151 28.88 -6.21 0.70
CA ASP A 151 29.44 -5.95 2.03
C ASP A 151 30.20 -7.17 2.61
N MET A 152 29.69 -8.40 2.41
CA MET A 152 30.36 -9.62 2.87
C MET A 152 31.65 -9.92 2.09
N VAL A 153 31.65 -9.70 0.78
CA VAL A 153 32.84 -9.90 -0.08
C VAL A 153 33.94 -8.91 0.32
N ALA A 154 33.59 -7.66 0.63
CA ALA A 154 34.53 -6.67 1.14
C ALA A 154 35.17 -7.06 2.50
N ILE A 155 34.52 -7.90 3.31
CA ILE A 155 35.06 -8.41 4.58
C ILE A 155 36.03 -9.59 4.36
N GLY A 156 35.80 -10.40 3.33
CA GLY A 156 36.66 -11.54 2.97
C GLY A 156 38.03 -11.14 2.43
N ASP A 157 38.11 -9.99 1.75
CA ASP A 157 39.37 -9.41 1.25
C ASP A 157 39.94 -8.43 2.29
N LYS A 158 40.90 -8.90 3.10
CA LYS A 158 41.64 -8.03 4.03
C LYS A 158 42.44 -6.97 3.25
N ARG A 159 41.85 -5.79 3.04
CA ARG A 159 42.49 -4.47 2.94
C ARG A 159 41.44 -3.35 2.83
N ARG A 160 41.12 -2.70 3.95
CA ARG A 160 41.40 -1.26 4.18
C ARG A 160 40.96 -0.84 5.58
N ALA A 161 41.96 -0.44 6.36
CA ALA A 161 41.82 0.37 7.56
C ALA A 161 41.62 1.84 7.16
N ASP A 162 40.50 2.14 6.51
CA ASP A 162 39.96 3.50 6.42
C ASP A 162 38.57 3.45 7.04
N GLY A 163 38.33 4.28 8.04
CA GLY A 163 37.12 4.30 8.88
C GLY A 163 35.85 4.75 8.17
N ASN A 164 35.60 4.25 6.96
CA ASN A 164 34.34 4.45 6.27
C ASN A 164 33.29 3.51 6.90
N PRO A 165 32.17 4.05 7.44
CA PRO A 165 31.14 3.21 8.07
C PRO A 165 30.58 2.20 7.06
N LYS A 166 30.34 0.97 7.52
CA LYS A 166 29.67 -0.09 6.75
C LYS A 166 28.34 0.43 6.20
N ASN A 167 28.07 0.21 4.90
CA ASN A 167 26.83 0.65 4.26
C ASN A 167 25.74 -0.41 4.44
N VAL A 168 25.03 -0.36 5.55
CA VAL A 168 23.97 -1.31 5.86
C VAL A 168 22.71 -1.00 5.05
N CYS A 169 22.17 -1.99 4.32
CA CYS A 169 20.84 -1.88 3.72
C CYS A 169 19.75 -2.20 4.76
N LEU A 170 18.82 -1.28 4.97
CA LEU A 170 17.67 -1.44 5.87
C LEU A 170 16.54 -2.30 5.24
N GLY A 171 16.50 -2.37 3.91
CA GLY A 171 15.44 -3.07 3.19
C GLY A 171 14.98 -2.31 1.94
N ALA A 172 13.75 -2.60 1.53
CA ALA A 172 13.12 -1.98 0.37
C ALA A 172 11.65 -1.64 0.62
N ILE A 173 11.19 -0.55 0.01
CA ILE A 173 9.79 -0.16 -0.06
C ILE A 173 9.36 -0.11 -1.51
N PHE A 174 8.25 -0.76 -1.83
CA PHE A 174 7.55 -0.53 -3.09
C PHE A 174 6.28 0.26 -2.79
N MET A 175 6.01 1.31 -3.56
CA MET A 175 4.80 2.11 -3.44
C MET A 175 4.23 2.48 -4.81
N GLY A 176 2.97 2.89 -4.85
CA GLY A 176 2.38 3.45 -6.06
C GLY A 176 0.94 3.02 -6.28
N ASP A 177 0.41 3.47 -7.41
CA ASP A 177 -0.87 3.02 -7.92
C ASP A 177 -0.69 1.62 -8.54
N THR A 178 -1.06 0.62 -7.77
CA THR A 178 -0.95 -0.78 -8.22
C THR A 178 -2.08 -1.16 -9.15
N ASN A 179 -3.14 -0.35 -9.26
CA ASN A 179 -4.39 -0.71 -9.92
C ASN A 179 -5.00 -2.06 -9.47
N LEU A 180 -4.52 -2.64 -8.37
CA LEU A 180 -4.93 -3.97 -7.95
C LEU A 180 -6.37 -3.94 -7.47
N MET A 181 -7.19 -4.78 -8.10
CA MET A 181 -8.58 -4.97 -7.75
C MET A 181 -8.70 -6.19 -6.82
N LYS A 182 -9.77 -6.23 -6.02
CA LYS A 182 -10.10 -7.39 -5.18
C LYS A 182 -10.14 -8.70 -5.98
N THR A 183 -10.61 -8.64 -7.23
CA THR A 183 -10.65 -9.77 -8.16
C THR A 183 -9.27 -10.28 -8.58
N ASP A 184 -8.23 -9.45 -8.50
CA ASP A 184 -6.86 -9.81 -8.91
C ASP A 184 -6.15 -10.61 -7.83
N MET A 185 -6.64 -10.56 -6.59
CA MET A 185 -6.01 -11.22 -5.43
C MET A 185 -5.82 -12.73 -5.65
N LYS A 186 -6.75 -13.36 -6.38
CA LYS A 186 -6.66 -14.79 -6.73
C LYS A 186 -5.50 -15.15 -7.67
N LEU A 187 -4.96 -14.16 -8.41
CA LEU A 187 -3.79 -14.31 -9.26
C LEU A 187 -2.48 -14.11 -8.48
N LEU A 188 -2.54 -13.40 -7.34
CA LEU A 188 -1.44 -13.34 -6.38
C LEU A 188 -1.30 -14.68 -5.66
N ASP A 189 -2.41 -15.20 -5.13
CA ASP A 189 -2.48 -16.50 -4.46
C ASP A 189 -3.85 -17.16 -4.69
N ARG A 190 -3.85 -18.44 -5.09
CA ARG A 190 -5.09 -19.19 -5.33
C ARG A 190 -5.95 -19.30 -4.05
N ARG A 191 -5.33 -19.28 -2.87
CA ARG A 191 -6.05 -19.30 -1.57
C ARG A 191 -6.90 -18.05 -1.35
N LEU A 192 -6.61 -16.96 -2.05
CA LEU A 192 -7.42 -15.73 -2.04
C LEU A 192 -8.62 -15.78 -3.00
N ALA A 193 -8.85 -16.90 -3.71
CA ALA A 193 -9.98 -17.02 -4.64
C ALA A 193 -11.33 -16.83 -3.94
N ALA A 194 -11.52 -17.44 -2.76
CA ALA A 194 -12.75 -17.24 -1.98
C ALA A 194 -12.95 -15.76 -1.62
N PHE A 195 -11.89 -15.07 -1.20
CA PHE A 195 -11.94 -13.64 -0.87
C PHE A 195 -12.21 -12.75 -2.10
N ALA A 196 -11.69 -13.14 -3.27
CA ALA A 196 -11.84 -12.38 -4.51
C ALA A 196 -13.25 -12.53 -5.12
N ASP A 197 -13.84 -13.72 -5.04
CA ASP A 197 -15.05 -14.08 -5.78
C ASP A 197 -16.33 -14.08 -4.91
N VAL A 198 -16.19 -14.03 -3.58
CA VAL A 198 -17.31 -14.06 -2.63
C VAL A 198 -17.35 -12.79 -1.78
N ASP A 199 -18.50 -12.12 -1.80
CA ASP A 199 -18.83 -10.99 -0.93
C ASP A 199 -19.90 -11.38 0.08
N VAL A 200 -19.77 -10.90 1.31
CA VAL A 200 -20.75 -11.11 2.39
C VAL A 200 -21.13 -9.74 2.93
N GLU A 201 -22.41 -9.41 2.87
CA GLU A 201 -22.92 -8.12 3.33
C GLU A 201 -24.34 -8.25 3.88
N LEU A 202 -24.78 -7.21 4.60
CA LEU A 202 -26.19 -7.04 4.90
C LEU A 202 -26.93 -6.54 3.64
N ALA A 203 -28.06 -7.15 3.34
CA ALA A 203 -28.87 -6.80 2.18
C ALA A 203 -29.35 -5.34 2.28
N LYS A 204 -28.84 -4.49 1.39
CA LYS A 204 -29.17 -3.05 1.35
C LYS A 204 -30.65 -2.79 1.01
N THR A 205 -31.26 -3.72 0.28
CA THR A 205 -32.66 -3.67 -0.17
C THR A 205 -33.26 -5.08 -0.20
N GLY A 206 -34.57 -5.21 0.00
CA GLY A 206 -35.31 -6.49 -0.14
C GLY A 206 -35.64 -6.87 -1.60
N ARG A 207 -34.76 -6.54 -2.56
CA ARG A 207 -35.00 -6.77 -4.00
C ARG A 207 -34.20 -7.94 -4.57
N SER A 208 -33.19 -8.42 -3.86
CA SER A 208 -32.39 -9.58 -4.29
C SER A 208 -33.16 -10.87 -4.04
N LYS A 209 -33.13 -11.79 -5.01
CA LYS A 209 -33.61 -13.16 -4.84
C LYS A 209 -32.43 -14.10 -4.68
N CYS A 210 -32.57 -15.08 -3.80
CA CYS A 210 -31.59 -16.14 -3.62
C CYS A 210 -31.56 -17.03 -4.86
N ARG A 211 -30.37 -17.32 -5.38
CA ARG A 211 -30.21 -18.15 -6.58
C ARG A 211 -30.46 -19.64 -6.30
N THR A 212 -30.44 -20.07 -5.05
CA THR A 212 -30.68 -21.48 -4.66
C THR A 212 -32.16 -21.78 -4.46
N CYS A 213 -32.87 -20.98 -3.65
CA CYS A 213 -34.27 -21.23 -3.28
C CYS A 213 -35.27 -20.29 -3.98
N GLU A 214 -34.79 -19.32 -4.76
CA GLU A 214 -35.59 -18.31 -5.49
C GLU A 214 -36.39 -17.31 -4.62
N GLU A 215 -36.37 -17.50 -3.30
CA GLU A 215 -37.00 -16.60 -2.34
C GLU A 215 -36.29 -15.25 -2.22
N VAL A 216 -37.07 -14.24 -1.80
CA VAL A 216 -36.55 -12.89 -1.56
C VAL A 216 -35.60 -12.90 -0.36
N ILE A 217 -34.53 -12.12 -0.46
CA ILE A 217 -33.60 -11.86 0.65
C ILE A 217 -34.00 -10.53 1.28
N ASP A 218 -34.45 -10.58 2.53
CA ASP A 218 -34.97 -9.41 3.25
C ASP A 218 -33.92 -8.33 3.46
N LYS A 219 -34.36 -7.07 3.47
CA LYS A 219 -33.50 -5.93 3.79
C LYS A 219 -32.92 -6.12 5.21
N GLY A 220 -31.60 -6.00 5.33
CA GLY A 220 -30.88 -6.17 6.60
C GLY A 220 -30.53 -7.61 6.93
N ALA A 221 -30.97 -8.60 6.16
CA ALA A 221 -30.50 -9.98 6.30
C ALA A 221 -29.07 -10.13 5.76
N VAL A 222 -28.28 -11.04 6.33
CA VAL A 222 -26.98 -11.42 5.76
C VAL A 222 -27.21 -12.10 4.41
N ARG A 223 -26.46 -11.69 3.40
CA ARG A 223 -26.49 -12.29 2.06
C ARG A 223 -25.09 -12.50 1.53
N VAL A 224 -24.95 -13.55 0.72
CA VAL A 224 -23.69 -13.90 0.07
C VAL A 224 -23.81 -13.63 -1.42
N GLY A 225 -22.86 -12.89 -1.98
CA GLY A 225 -22.73 -12.64 -3.40
C GLY A 225 -21.56 -13.43 -3.97
N LYS A 226 -21.78 -14.26 -5.00
CA LYS A 226 -20.70 -14.95 -5.71
C LYS A 226 -20.66 -14.53 -7.17
N MET A 227 -19.46 -14.21 -7.68
CA MET A 227 -19.26 -13.88 -9.08
C MET A 227 -19.39 -15.15 -9.93
N ALA A 228 -20.21 -15.09 -10.99
CA ALA A 228 -20.44 -16.19 -11.92
C ALA A 228 -20.39 -15.69 -13.36
N LYS A 229 -19.80 -16.50 -14.24
CA LYS A 229 -19.80 -16.25 -15.68
C LYS A 229 -21.13 -16.69 -16.27
N SER A 230 -21.82 -15.79 -16.95
CA SER A 230 -23.06 -16.05 -17.67
C SER A 230 -22.87 -15.66 -19.14
N THR A 231 -23.17 -16.58 -20.04
CA THR A 231 -23.13 -16.32 -21.48
C THR A 231 -24.47 -15.74 -21.91
N VAL A 232 -24.45 -14.51 -22.41
CA VAL A 232 -25.65 -13.85 -22.93
C VAL A 232 -25.84 -14.23 -24.40
N THR A 233 -27.08 -14.10 -24.90
CA THR A 233 -27.44 -14.27 -26.30
C THR A 233 -26.54 -13.41 -27.19
N GLY A 234 -25.71 -14.05 -28.01
CA GLY A 234 -24.64 -13.40 -28.79
C GLY A 234 -23.21 -13.78 -28.40
N GLY A 235 -23.02 -14.72 -27.47
CA GLY A 235 -21.72 -15.33 -27.17
C GLY A 235 -20.80 -14.49 -26.27
N LYS A 236 -21.25 -13.31 -25.81
CA LYS A 236 -20.52 -12.51 -24.82
C LYS A 236 -20.68 -13.14 -23.44
N VAL A 237 -19.55 -13.45 -22.80
CA VAL A 237 -19.49 -13.89 -21.40
C VAL A 237 -19.49 -12.66 -20.50
N LEU A 238 -20.51 -12.51 -19.66
CA LEU A 238 -20.58 -11.49 -18.61
C LEU A 238 -20.31 -12.13 -17.25
N GLU A 239 -19.52 -11.47 -16.42
CA GLU A 239 -19.44 -11.82 -15.00
C GLU A 239 -20.56 -11.09 -14.26
N ILE A 240 -21.53 -11.86 -13.76
CA ILE A 240 -22.66 -11.38 -12.99
C ILE A 240 -22.52 -11.80 -11.53
N ARG A 241 -23.00 -10.95 -10.63
CA ARG A 241 -23.08 -11.29 -9.20
C ARG A 241 -24.40 -12.00 -8.92
N LEU A 242 -24.31 -13.23 -8.42
CA LEU A 242 -25.44 -14.00 -7.96
C LEU A 242 -25.56 -13.87 -6.45
N TRP A 243 -26.78 -13.64 -5.95
CA TRP A 243 -27.06 -13.49 -4.53
C TRP A 243 -27.65 -14.77 -3.94
N PHE A 244 -27.31 -15.05 -2.69
CA PHE A 244 -27.73 -16.23 -1.95
C PHE A 244 -28.06 -15.83 -0.51
N HIS A 245 -29.01 -16.52 0.12
CA HIS A 245 -29.03 -16.57 1.59
C HIS A 245 -27.72 -17.21 2.08
N ASP A 246 -27.22 -16.75 3.21
CA ASP A 246 -26.06 -17.32 3.90
C ASP A 246 -26.17 -18.85 4.07
N THR A 247 -27.29 -19.32 4.61
CA THR A 247 -27.60 -20.74 4.83
C THR A 247 -27.66 -21.53 3.53
N CYS A 248 -28.33 -21.00 2.50
CA CYS A 248 -28.39 -21.63 1.18
C CYS A 248 -27.00 -21.76 0.54
N PHE A 249 -26.13 -20.76 0.73
CA PHE A 249 -24.78 -20.77 0.19
C PHE A 249 -23.90 -21.79 0.93
N LEU A 250 -23.96 -21.82 2.26
CA LEU A 250 -23.17 -22.74 3.10
C LEU A 250 -23.53 -24.21 2.87
N ASN A 251 -24.79 -24.50 2.56
CA ASN A 251 -25.29 -25.84 2.33
C ASN A 251 -25.16 -26.31 0.87
N ALA A 252 -24.77 -25.43 -0.06
CA ALA A 252 -24.64 -25.81 -1.46
C ALA A 252 -23.40 -26.70 -1.67
N SER A 253 -23.58 -27.78 -2.45
CA SER A 253 -22.50 -28.71 -2.80
C SER A 253 -21.39 -28.08 -3.64
N SER A 254 -21.71 -26.98 -4.33
CA SER A 254 -20.76 -26.21 -5.14
C SER A 254 -19.89 -25.24 -4.33
N THR A 255 -20.12 -25.10 -3.03
CA THR A 255 -19.41 -24.15 -2.17
C THR A 255 -18.18 -24.81 -1.56
N THR A 256 -17.01 -24.19 -1.75
CA THR A 256 -15.74 -24.73 -1.24
C THR A 256 -15.60 -24.50 0.27
N ASP A 257 -14.70 -25.22 0.92
CA ASP A 257 -14.47 -25.06 2.36
C ASP A 257 -13.84 -23.70 2.70
N ASP A 258 -13.02 -23.15 1.81
CA ASP A 258 -12.50 -21.77 1.93
C ASP A 258 -13.63 -20.74 1.87
N GLU A 259 -14.58 -20.91 0.94
CA GLU A 259 -15.77 -20.05 0.82
C GLU A 259 -16.66 -20.15 2.07
N LYS A 260 -16.88 -21.37 2.59
CA LYS A 260 -17.64 -21.57 3.84
C LYS A 260 -16.97 -20.90 5.02
N THR A 261 -15.65 -21.03 5.13
CA THR A 261 -14.86 -20.44 6.22
C THR A 261 -14.92 -18.92 6.17
N LEU A 262 -14.76 -18.33 4.97
CA LEU A 262 -14.91 -16.90 4.76
C LEU A 262 -16.32 -16.41 5.14
N VAL A 263 -17.37 -17.09 4.67
CA VAL A 263 -18.75 -16.68 4.94
C VAL A 263 -19.07 -16.70 6.43
N LYS A 264 -18.71 -17.78 7.13
CA LYS A 264 -18.92 -17.87 8.59
C LYS A 264 -18.15 -16.79 9.36
N ARG A 265 -16.92 -16.47 8.94
CA ARG A 265 -16.13 -15.40 9.56
C ARG A 265 -16.80 -14.03 9.39
N MET A 266 -17.13 -13.67 8.15
CA MET A 266 -17.76 -12.39 7.83
C MET A 266 -19.15 -12.27 8.47
N GLU A 267 -19.91 -13.37 8.56
CA GLU A 267 -21.20 -13.39 9.24
C GLU A 267 -21.06 -13.05 10.73
N ARG A 268 -20.10 -13.67 11.44
CA ARG A 268 -19.81 -13.34 12.85
C ARG A 268 -19.43 -11.87 13.02
N GLU A 269 -18.61 -11.32 12.11
CA GLU A 269 -18.22 -9.91 12.11
C GLU A 269 -19.42 -8.98 11.93
N LEU A 270 -20.28 -9.26 10.93
CA LEU A 270 -21.49 -8.47 10.67
C LEU A 270 -22.51 -8.53 11.82
N ARG A 271 -22.54 -9.63 12.58
CA ARG A 271 -23.38 -9.80 13.77
C ARG A 271 -22.76 -9.23 15.05
N GLY A 272 -21.49 -8.80 15.01
CA GLY A 272 -20.78 -8.23 16.16
C GLY A 272 -20.27 -9.27 17.17
N GLU A 273 -20.15 -10.54 16.77
CA GLU A 273 -19.82 -11.68 17.65
C GLU A 273 -18.31 -12.05 17.67
N SER A 274 -17.41 -11.10 17.42
CA SER A 274 -15.98 -11.40 17.33
C SER A 274 -15.37 -11.73 18.70
N LYS A 275 -15.04 -13.02 18.93
CA LYS A 275 -14.13 -13.44 20.01
C LYS A 275 -12.69 -13.42 19.49
N ARG A 276 -11.79 -12.77 20.25
CA ARG A 276 -10.33 -12.99 20.14
C ARG A 276 -10.03 -14.43 20.56
N GLY A 277 -9.72 -15.30 19.61
CA GLY A 277 -9.21 -16.64 19.91
C GLY A 277 -8.69 -17.31 18.65
N ASP A 278 -7.38 -17.52 18.61
CA ASP A 278 -6.56 -18.56 17.96
C ASP A 278 -7.14 -19.40 16.79
N GLU A 279 -7.96 -18.83 15.90
CA GLU A 279 -8.11 -19.35 14.55
C GLU A 279 -6.85 -18.95 13.77
N GLU A 280 -6.29 -19.88 13.00
CA GLU A 280 -5.10 -19.66 12.15
C GLU A 280 -5.39 -18.50 11.17
N THR A 281 -5.10 -17.28 11.61
CA THR A 281 -5.44 -16.08 10.86
C THR A 281 -4.51 -16.03 9.66
N VAL A 282 -5.06 -16.31 8.49
CA VAL A 282 -4.51 -15.94 7.18
C VAL A 282 -3.92 -14.54 7.29
N ASP A 283 -2.60 -14.43 7.31
CA ASP A 283 -1.91 -13.13 7.35
C ASP A 283 -2.06 -12.46 6.00
N LEU A 284 -3.13 -11.67 5.87
CA LEU A 284 -3.45 -10.93 4.66
C LEU A 284 -2.34 -9.94 4.28
N ALA A 285 -1.48 -9.54 5.23
CA ALA A 285 -0.37 -8.63 4.93
C ALA A 285 0.74 -9.29 4.11
N THR A 286 0.91 -10.61 4.19
CA THR A 286 1.98 -11.34 3.49
C THR A 286 1.45 -12.26 2.38
N MET A 287 0.15 -12.54 2.36
CA MET A 287 -0.43 -13.52 1.46
C MET A 287 -0.31 -13.15 -0.02
N GLY A 288 0.23 -14.07 -0.82
CA GLY A 288 0.43 -13.89 -2.27
C GLY A 288 1.59 -12.99 -2.67
N LEU A 289 2.32 -12.44 -1.70
CA LEU A 289 3.53 -11.66 -1.95
C LEU A 289 4.77 -12.57 -2.00
N PRO A 290 5.83 -12.18 -2.73
CA PRO A 290 7.12 -12.84 -2.60
C PRO A 290 7.61 -12.83 -1.14
N GLY A 291 8.31 -13.88 -0.71
CA GLY A 291 8.71 -14.05 0.68
C GLY A 291 9.41 -12.84 1.29
N GLY A 292 9.00 -12.46 2.49
CA GLY A 292 9.54 -11.34 3.28
C GLY A 292 8.85 -9.98 3.05
N TRP A 293 8.01 -9.85 2.02
CA TRP A 293 7.23 -8.63 1.79
C TRP A 293 5.97 -8.57 2.65
N LYS A 294 5.64 -7.36 3.11
CA LYS A 294 4.41 -7.07 3.86
C LYS A 294 3.68 -5.88 3.22
N ASP A 295 2.37 -6.00 3.04
CA ASP A 295 1.47 -4.88 2.75
C ASP A 295 1.33 -4.02 4.03
N LEU A 296 1.80 -2.77 3.98
CA LEU A 296 1.88 -1.90 5.15
C LEU A 296 0.50 -1.55 5.73
N TRP A 297 -0.52 -1.41 4.89
CA TRP A 297 -1.87 -1.08 5.36
C TRP A 297 -2.50 -2.27 6.06
N LEU A 298 -2.39 -3.47 5.48
CA LEU A 298 -2.92 -4.70 6.10
C LEU A 298 -2.10 -5.15 7.32
N SER A 299 -0.89 -4.63 7.49
CA SER A 299 -0.08 -4.86 8.69
C SER A 299 -0.58 -4.10 9.92
N VAL A 300 -1.49 -3.12 9.76
CA VAL A 300 -2.07 -2.36 10.88
C VAL A 300 -3.31 -3.06 11.41
N PRO A 301 -3.41 -3.34 12.72
CA PRO A 301 -4.60 -3.94 13.31
C PRO A 301 -5.87 -3.14 13.00
N GLY A 302 -6.89 -3.82 12.48
CA GLY A 302 -8.19 -3.23 12.11
C GLY A 302 -8.26 -2.70 10.68
N ASN A 303 -7.14 -2.59 9.96
CA ASN A 303 -7.15 -2.25 8.55
C ASN A 303 -7.49 -3.47 7.68
N THR A 304 -8.28 -3.22 6.63
CA THR A 304 -8.74 -4.23 5.67
C THR A 304 -8.71 -3.64 4.26
N GLU A 305 -9.01 -4.48 3.26
CA GLU A 305 -9.23 -4.01 1.88
C GLU A 305 -10.44 -3.06 1.76
N GLU A 306 -11.37 -3.10 2.73
CA GLU A 306 -12.65 -2.41 2.67
C GLU A 306 -12.69 -1.10 3.50
N ASN A 307 -11.56 -0.71 4.10
CA ASN A 307 -11.45 0.58 4.80
C ASN A 307 -10.23 1.42 4.36
N GLY A 308 -9.43 0.92 3.42
CA GLY A 308 -8.26 1.58 2.86
C GLY A 308 -8.48 2.25 1.50
N TYR A 309 -9.69 2.72 1.19
CA TYR A 309 -10.01 3.21 -0.15
C TYR A 309 -9.20 4.47 -0.52
N THR A 310 -8.29 4.31 -1.48
CA THR A 310 -7.55 5.41 -2.10
C THR A 310 -8.22 5.92 -3.36
N PHE A 311 -9.15 5.14 -3.92
CA PHE A 311 -10.01 5.55 -5.02
C PHE A 311 -11.46 5.36 -4.58
N ASP A 312 -12.16 6.45 -4.23
CA ASP A 312 -13.48 6.40 -3.58
C ASP A 312 -14.51 7.33 -4.25
N GLY A 313 -15.31 6.79 -5.16
CA GLY A 313 -16.33 7.55 -5.89
C GLY A 313 -17.52 8.00 -5.04
N THR A 314 -17.68 7.47 -3.82
CA THR A 314 -18.73 7.94 -2.91
C THR A 314 -18.36 9.28 -2.28
N ARG A 315 -17.07 9.57 -2.17
CA ARG A 315 -16.53 10.80 -1.56
C ARG A 315 -15.98 11.75 -2.60
N ASN A 316 -15.11 11.26 -3.47
CA ASN A 316 -14.42 12.04 -4.48
C ASN A 316 -15.28 12.20 -5.74
N THR A 317 -15.52 13.43 -6.14
CA THR A 317 -16.35 13.78 -7.30
C THR A 317 -15.60 13.70 -8.62
N LEU A 318 -14.28 13.58 -8.59
CA LEU A 318 -13.45 13.37 -9.79
C LEU A 318 -13.49 11.90 -10.26
N VAL A 319 -13.89 10.97 -9.40
CA VAL A 319 -14.07 9.56 -9.75
C VAL A 319 -15.37 9.38 -10.53
N THR A 320 -15.27 8.92 -11.77
CA THR A 320 -16.42 8.75 -12.68
C THR A 320 -17.50 7.83 -12.13
N SER A 321 -17.13 6.72 -11.49
CA SER A 321 -18.09 5.75 -10.95
C SER A 321 -18.37 6.00 -9.47
N ARG A 322 -19.54 6.57 -9.17
CA ARG A 322 -19.92 6.97 -7.79
C ARG A 322 -20.05 5.80 -6.82
N SER A 323 -20.25 4.58 -7.30
CA SER A 323 -20.35 3.38 -6.47
C SER A 323 -19.04 2.62 -6.33
N PHE A 324 -18.01 2.95 -7.12
CA PHE A 324 -16.75 2.22 -7.11
C PHE A 324 -15.83 2.75 -6.00
N ARG A 325 -15.29 1.83 -5.21
CA ARG A 325 -14.36 2.09 -4.12
C ARG A 325 -13.30 1.01 -4.15
N SER A 326 -12.03 1.37 -4.13
CA SER A 326 -10.93 0.40 -4.15
C SER A 326 -9.67 0.97 -3.51
N ARG A 327 -8.80 0.06 -3.04
CA ARG A 327 -7.45 0.33 -2.56
C ARG A 327 -6.47 0.07 -3.71
N LEU A 328 -6.44 1.01 -4.65
CA LEU A 328 -5.58 0.93 -5.85
C LEU A 328 -4.14 1.28 -5.51
N ASP A 329 -3.93 2.27 -4.65
CA ASP A 329 -2.61 2.67 -4.17
C ASP A 329 -2.20 1.81 -2.98
N ARG A 330 -0.97 1.28 -3.01
CA ARG A 330 -0.45 0.38 -1.97
C ARG A 330 1.00 0.70 -1.65
N MET A 331 1.40 0.31 -0.45
CA MET A 331 2.79 0.35 -0.01
C MET A 331 3.16 -1.00 0.59
N TYR A 332 4.30 -1.52 0.18
CA TYR A 332 4.85 -2.77 0.67
C TYR A 332 6.25 -2.56 1.21
N PHE A 333 6.61 -3.30 2.24
CA PHE A 333 7.93 -3.24 2.86
C PHE A 333 8.56 -4.62 2.93
N TYR A 334 9.84 -4.67 2.57
CA TYR A 334 10.74 -5.80 2.74
C TYR A 334 11.86 -5.38 3.69
N SER A 335 11.93 -6.02 4.87
CA SER A 335 13.07 -5.83 5.77
C SER A 335 14.24 -6.66 5.26
N ALA A 336 15.44 -6.08 5.27
CA ALA A 336 16.65 -6.86 5.04
C ALA A 336 16.84 -7.89 6.17
N SER A 337 17.66 -8.92 5.94
CA SER A 337 17.78 -10.06 6.87
C SER A 337 18.84 -9.85 7.96
N ASN A 338 19.52 -8.69 7.95
CA ASN A 338 20.55 -8.34 8.92
C ASN A 338 19.97 -7.77 10.24
N ASP A 339 20.71 -7.93 11.36
CA ASP A 339 20.30 -7.47 12.70
C ASP A 339 20.02 -5.95 12.77
N GLU A 340 20.65 -5.18 11.88
CA GLU A 340 20.48 -3.72 11.80
C GLU A 340 19.19 -3.32 11.06
N ALA A 341 18.59 -4.21 10.27
CA ALA A 341 17.32 -3.99 9.57
C ALA A 341 16.14 -3.97 10.53
N GLY A 342 16.24 -4.71 11.64
CA GLY A 342 15.30 -4.65 12.77
C GLY A 342 15.19 -3.26 13.40
N LYS A 343 16.10 -2.34 13.07
CA LYS A 343 16.06 -0.94 13.52
C LYS A 343 15.21 -0.02 12.64
N CYS A 344 14.71 -0.48 11.50
CA CYS A 344 13.75 0.24 10.66
C CYS A 344 12.35 -0.31 10.91
N GLU A 345 11.66 0.29 11.86
CA GLU A 345 10.35 -0.18 12.32
C GLU A 345 9.24 0.62 11.63
N PHE A 346 8.25 -0.08 11.09
CA PHE A 346 7.04 0.55 10.58
C PHE A 346 6.15 1.00 11.76
N ASP A 347 5.79 2.28 11.81
CA ASP A 347 4.95 2.85 12.87
C ASP A 347 3.46 2.85 12.48
N GLN A 348 3.16 3.45 11.33
CA GLN A 348 1.78 3.73 10.89
C GLN A 348 1.72 4.08 9.41
N ILE A 349 0.53 3.94 8.84
CA ILE A 349 0.19 4.42 7.49
C ILE A 349 -1.19 5.07 7.54
N VAL A 350 -1.33 6.22 6.86
CA VAL A 350 -2.57 7.00 6.83
C VAL A 350 -2.92 7.42 5.40
N ILE A 351 -4.22 7.59 5.14
CA ILE A 351 -4.70 8.15 3.88
C ILE A 351 -4.65 9.68 3.96
N VAL A 352 -4.09 10.33 2.95
CA VAL A 352 -3.94 11.79 2.85
C VAL A 352 -4.60 12.34 1.58
N GLY A 353 -4.76 13.66 1.48
CA GLY A 353 -5.40 14.28 0.32
C GLY A 353 -6.92 14.21 0.30
N GLN A 354 -7.55 13.85 1.43
CA GLN A 354 -9.01 13.80 1.59
C GLN A 354 -9.66 15.18 1.86
N GLN A 355 -8.90 16.27 1.77
CA GLN A 355 -9.42 17.62 1.94
C GLN A 355 -9.76 18.20 0.56
N LYS A 356 -10.98 18.71 0.42
CA LYS A 356 -11.41 19.41 -0.80
C LYS A 356 -10.64 20.72 -0.95
N ILE A 357 -10.36 21.09 -2.19
CA ILE A 357 -9.83 22.42 -2.53
C ILE A 357 -10.97 23.44 -2.53
N ALA A 358 -12.10 23.05 -3.12
CA ALA A 358 -13.35 23.79 -3.21
C ALA A 358 -14.49 22.79 -3.42
N ASP A 359 -15.73 23.25 -3.45
CA ASP A 359 -16.87 22.38 -3.73
C ASP A 359 -16.72 21.65 -5.07
N GLY A 360 -16.74 20.32 -5.02
CA GLY A 360 -16.55 19.45 -6.18
C GLY A 360 -15.11 19.29 -6.66
N LEU A 361 -14.14 19.99 -6.08
CA LEU A 361 -12.74 19.96 -6.51
C LEU A 361 -11.83 19.32 -5.45
N TRP A 362 -11.05 18.34 -5.88
CA TRP A 362 -10.12 17.57 -5.05
C TRP A 362 -8.69 17.67 -5.59
N PRO A 363 -7.65 17.39 -4.76
CA PRO A 363 -6.27 17.38 -5.24
C PRO A 363 -6.02 16.39 -6.39
N SER A 364 -6.64 15.22 -6.32
CA SER A 364 -6.58 14.15 -7.30
C SER A 364 -7.88 13.34 -7.24
N ASP A 365 -8.17 12.51 -8.23
CA ASP A 365 -9.23 11.48 -8.16
C ASP A 365 -8.84 10.32 -7.23
N HIS A 366 -7.54 10.17 -6.95
CA HIS A 366 -7.01 9.34 -5.88
C HIS A 366 -6.81 10.12 -4.55
N PHE A 367 -6.63 9.37 -3.47
CA PHE A 367 -6.09 9.82 -2.20
C PHE A 367 -4.71 9.18 -1.98
N GLY A 368 -3.75 9.93 -1.43
CA GLY A 368 -2.39 9.43 -1.21
C GLY A 368 -2.29 8.55 0.04
N LEU A 369 -1.19 7.80 0.14
CA LEU A 369 -0.80 7.09 1.37
C LEU A 369 0.48 7.68 1.93
N LEU A 370 0.51 7.90 3.25
CA LEU A 370 1.68 8.38 3.99
C LEU A 370 2.05 7.35 5.05
N SER A 371 3.17 6.65 4.87
CA SER A 371 3.74 5.77 5.89
C SER A 371 4.78 6.49 6.73
N THR A 372 4.89 6.11 8.00
CA THR A 372 5.94 6.58 8.92
C THR A 372 6.71 5.38 9.47
N PHE A 373 8.03 5.49 9.48
CA PHE A 373 8.94 4.52 10.08
C PHE A 373 9.80 5.18 11.15
N THR A 374 10.19 4.41 12.16
CA THR A 374 11.23 4.76 13.12
C THR A 374 12.52 4.06 12.75
N ILE A 375 13.58 4.84 12.53
CA ILE A 375 14.95 4.33 12.38
C ILE A 375 15.71 4.58 13.68
N HIS A 376 16.03 3.51 14.40
CA HIS A 376 16.82 3.57 15.63
C HIS A 376 18.32 3.69 15.30
N LYS A 377 18.99 4.64 15.95
CA LYS A 377 20.45 4.78 15.87
C LYS A 377 21.08 3.81 16.86
N GLU A 378 22.29 3.34 16.58
CA GLU A 378 23.07 2.63 17.59
C GLU A 378 23.31 3.54 18.80
N GLU A 379 22.92 3.07 20.00
CA GLU A 379 23.52 3.57 21.22
C GLU A 379 24.97 3.10 21.22
N LYS A 380 25.93 4.03 21.16
CA LYS A 380 27.30 3.70 21.53
C LYS A 380 27.25 3.22 22.97
N SER A 381 27.50 1.95 23.21
CA SER A 381 27.80 1.45 24.54
C SER A 381 29.11 2.09 24.97
N ASP A 382 29.03 3.23 25.64
CA ASP A 382 30.17 3.76 26.38
C ASP A 382 30.47 2.73 27.46
N GLY A 383 31.49 1.91 27.17
CA GLY A 383 32.06 0.93 28.07
C GLY A 383 32.71 1.63 29.26
N THR A 384 31.89 2.19 30.15
CA THR A 384 32.32 2.59 31.48
C THR A 384 31.81 1.55 32.44
N ARG A 385 32.64 0.53 32.68
CA ARG A 385 32.56 -0.29 33.90
C ARG A 385 32.59 0.65 35.09
N ASN A 386 31.44 0.94 35.69
CA ASN A 386 31.41 1.49 37.03
C ASN A 386 30.73 0.48 37.97
N SER A 387 31.59 -0.08 38.82
CA SER A 387 31.29 -1.02 39.86
C SER A 387 30.32 -0.43 40.89
N GLY A 388 29.24 -1.17 41.10
CA GLY A 388 28.48 -1.31 42.35
C GLY A 388 28.19 -0.07 43.19
N LYS A 389 26.90 0.26 43.33
CA LYS A 389 26.28 0.41 44.67
C LYS A 389 24.75 0.29 44.63
N LYS A 390 24.30 -0.78 45.30
CA LYS A 390 23.10 -0.96 46.14
C LYS A 390 21.73 -0.46 45.66
N LYS A 391 20.85 -1.47 45.51
CA LYS A 391 19.39 -1.52 45.64
C LYS A 391 18.75 -0.41 46.49
N ALA A 392 17.71 0.20 45.94
CA ALA A 392 16.54 0.65 46.69
C ALA A 392 15.26 0.35 45.89
N ARG A 393 14.20 0.01 46.63
CA ARG A 393 12.97 -0.66 46.24
C ARG A 393 11.84 0.37 46.29
N GLN A 394 11.08 0.58 45.21
CA GLN A 394 9.80 1.30 45.22
C GLN A 394 8.96 0.78 44.04
N GLN A 395 8.10 -0.20 44.29
CA GLN A 395 6.64 -0.05 44.48
C GLN A 395 5.92 0.58 43.27
N GLN A 396 5.23 -0.29 42.55
CA GLN A 396 4.18 0.01 41.58
C GLN A 396 3.03 0.79 42.23
N SER A 397 2.50 1.76 41.50
CA SER A 397 1.08 2.12 41.54
C SER A 397 0.63 2.38 40.10
N GLY A 398 -0.31 1.57 39.63
CA GLY A 398 -0.95 1.76 38.34
C GLY A 398 -1.99 2.88 38.38
N SER A 399 -2.30 3.41 37.19
CA SER A 399 -3.59 4.00 36.89
C SER A 399 -3.79 4.01 35.38
N ASP A 400 -4.75 3.20 34.95
CA ASP A 400 -5.44 3.31 33.67
C ASP A 400 -6.06 4.71 33.50
N ALA A 401 -5.93 5.28 32.31
CA ALA A 401 -6.86 6.27 31.80
C ALA A 401 -6.84 6.23 30.26
N GLY A 402 -7.93 5.72 29.69
CA GLY A 402 -8.18 5.75 28.26
C GLY A 402 -8.37 7.17 27.75
N SER A 403 -7.79 7.45 26.58
CA SER A 403 -7.94 8.72 25.86
C SER A 403 -8.59 8.44 24.50
N GLN A 404 -9.89 8.68 24.41
CA GLN A 404 -10.61 8.84 23.15
C GLN A 404 -10.17 10.16 22.51
N GLN A 405 -9.63 10.13 21.29
CA GLN A 405 -9.32 11.33 20.51
C GLN A 405 -10.46 11.64 19.54
N ALA A 406 -11.05 12.83 19.71
CA ALA A 406 -11.97 13.46 18.78
C ALA A 406 -11.21 14.13 17.61
N PRO A 407 -11.85 14.33 16.44
CA PRO A 407 -11.23 15.00 15.30
C PRO A 407 -10.99 16.49 15.59
N ILE A 408 -9.77 16.95 15.33
CA ILE A 408 -9.37 18.36 15.46
C ILE A 408 -9.69 19.08 14.15
N ALA A 409 -10.58 20.06 14.22
CA ALA A 409 -10.89 20.99 13.14
C ALA A 409 -9.70 21.95 12.89
N ILE A 410 -9.52 22.34 11.64
CA ILE A 410 -8.51 23.31 11.20
C ILE A 410 -9.27 24.47 10.57
N ASP A 411 -9.09 25.67 11.14
CA ASP A 411 -9.36 26.96 10.48
C ASP A 411 -8.22 27.34 9.53
#